data_AF-A0A843MFZ8-F1
#
_entry.id   AF-A0A843MFZ8-F1
#
_cell.length_a   1.000
_cell.length_b   1.000
_cell.length_c   1.000
_cell.angle_alpha   90.00
_cell.angle_beta   90.00
_cell.angle_gamma   90.00
#
_symmetry.space_group_name_H-M   'P 1'
#
loop_
_entity.id
_entity.type
_entity.pdbx_description
1 polymer ?
#
loop_
_entity_poly.entity_id
_entity_poly.type
_entity_poly.pdbx_seq_one_letter_code
_entity_poly.pdbx_strand_id
1 'polypeptide(L)'
;MVSVNELGLDLFEELVEFADLLNVSYHELDNGARIVDCGVNVAGGYGAGDYFTRICMGGLGDVAFRQGMVGNFPMTFVDISTDFPAISCLGSQKAGWSVKHDGFFAMGSGPARALSLQPKHTYEVIDYKDESDA
;
A
#
# COMPACT_ATOMS: atom_id res chain seq x y z
N MET A 1 -6.60 10.05 16.65
CA MET A 1 -6.80 8.74 15.99
C MET A 1 -5.62 8.55 15.05
N VAL A 2 -5.17 7.32 14.78
CA VAL A 2 -4.04 7.13 13.86
C VAL A 2 -4.47 7.40 12.41
N SER A 3 -3.68 8.18 11.67
CA SER A 3 -3.93 8.44 10.26
C SER A 3 -3.15 7.46 9.40
N VAL A 4 -3.85 6.69 8.57
CA VAL A 4 -3.21 5.74 7.64
C VAL A 4 -2.67 6.45 6.41
N ASN A 5 -3.20 7.63 6.06
CA ASN A 5 -2.69 8.44 4.95
C ASN A 5 -1.39 9.15 5.34
N GLU A 6 -1.29 9.75 6.52
CA GLU A 6 -0.03 10.38 6.98
C GLU A 6 1.11 9.36 7.09
N LEU A 7 0.88 8.23 7.78
CA LEU A 7 1.90 7.17 7.89
C LEU A 7 2.22 6.49 6.56
N GLY A 8 1.22 6.36 5.68
CA GLY A 8 1.42 5.85 4.34
C GLY A 8 2.23 6.81 3.46
N LEU A 9 2.07 8.11 3.67
CA LEU A 9 2.82 9.15 2.96
C LEU A 9 4.30 9.12 3.34
N ASP A 10 4.64 8.99 4.63
CA ASP A 10 6.05 8.90 5.07
C ASP A 10 6.79 7.75 4.33
N LEU A 11 6.14 6.59 4.22
CA LEU A 11 6.68 5.45 3.46
C LEU A 11 6.75 5.70 1.95
N PHE A 12 5.80 6.46 1.41
CA PHE A 12 5.84 6.86 0.00
C PHE A 12 7.01 7.80 -0.28
N GLU A 13 7.28 8.77 0.60
CA GLU A 13 8.43 9.68 0.45
C GLU A 13 9.76 8.90 0.50
N GLU A 14 9.90 7.94 1.42
CA GLU A 14 11.07 7.06 1.45
C GLU A 14 11.20 6.21 0.17
N LEU A 15 10.10 5.67 -0.36
CA LEU A 15 10.08 4.92 -1.62
C LEU A 15 10.56 5.79 -2.79
N VAL A 16 10.18 7.07 -2.81
CA VAL A 16 10.63 8.05 -3.81
C VAL A 16 12.12 8.36 -3.63
N GLU A 17 12.57 8.59 -2.39
CA GLU A 17 13.98 8.86 -2.07
C GLU A 17 14.90 7.71 -2.53
N PHE A 18 14.46 6.47 -2.37
CA PHE A 18 15.23 5.27 -2.71
C PHE A 18 14.88 4.66 -4.07
N ALA A 19 14.21 5.41 -4.97
CA ALA A 19 13.64 4.86 -6.20
C ALA A 19 14.64 4.04 -7.05
N ASP A 20 15.84 4.58 -7.26
CA ASP A 20 16.91 3.93 -8.02
C ASP A 20 17.39 2.63 -7.36
N LEU A 21 17.53 2.61 -6.03
CA LEU A 21 17.97 1.41 -5.28
C LEU A 21 16.91 0.31 -5.29
N LEU A 22 15.65 0.69 -5.38
CA LEU A 22 14.49 -0.21 -5.35
C LEU A 22 14.05 -0.64 -6.75
N ASN A 23 14.72 -0.17 -7.80
CA ASN A 23 14.37 -0.37 -9.21
C ASN A 23 12.93 0.04 -9.54
N VAL A 24 12.49 1.17 -8.99
CA VAL A 24 11.18 1.79 -9.27
C VAL A 24 11.36 3.12 -10.00
N SER A 25 10.30 3.64 -10.62
CA SER A 25 10.36 4.91 -11.36
C SER A 25 9.35 5.92 -10.83
N TYR A 26 9.83 7.07 -10.35
CA TYR A 26 9.00 8.18 -9.90
C TYR A 26 8.57 9.07 -11.07
N HIS A 27 7.31 9.51 -11.04
CA HIS A 27 6.73 10.45 -11.98
C HIS A 27 5.83 11.43 -11.23
N GLU A 28 5.85 12.70 -11.65
CA GLU A 28 4.89 13.71 -11.23
C GLU A 28 4.12 14.18 -12.45
N LEU A 29 2.79 14.18 -12.35
CA LEU A 29 1.90 14.62 -13.41
C LEU A 29 1.70 16.14 -13.36
N ASP A 30 1.23 16.73 -14.46
CA ASP A 30 0.98 18.18 -14.58
C ASP A 30 -0.02 18.72 -13.54
N ASN A 31 -0.86 17.87 -12.95
CA ASN A 31 -1.81 18.23 -11.91
C ASN A 31 -1.25 18.07 -10.48
N GLY A 32 0.05 17.76 -10.34
CA GLY A 32 0.73 17.52 -9.05
C GLY A 32 0.55 16.11 -8.49
N ALA A 33 -0.20 15.23 -9.16
CA ALA A 33 -0.32 13.84 -8.70
C ALA A 33 1.03 13.12 -8.87
N ARG A 34 1.43 12.39 -7.82
CA ARG A 34 2.70 11.68 -7.75
C ARG A 34 2.47 10.18 -7.93
N ILE A 35 3.30 9.56 -8.76
CA ILE A 35 3.17 8.15 -9.16
C ILE A 35 4.54 7.49 -9.03
N VAL A 36 4.56 6.29 -8.46
CA VAL A 36 5.72 5.41 -8.51
C VAL A 36 5.34 4.16 -9.28
N ASP A 37 5.99 3.91 -10.42
CA ASP A 37 5.90 2.65 -11.14
C ASP A 37 6.75 1.60 -10.40
N CYS A 38 6.08 0.61 -9.80
CA CYS A 38 6.73 -0.47 -9.06
C CYS A 38 6.82 -1.79 -9.85
N GLY A 39 6.49 -1.83 -11.15
CA GLY A 39 6.50 -3.10 -11.88
C GLY A 39 5.86 -3.14 -13.28
N VAL A 40 5.43 -2.01 -13.84
CA VAL A 40 4.85 -1.94 -15.20
C VAL A 40 5.96 -1.87 -16.24
N ASN A 41 6.83 -0.86 -16.16
CA ASN A 41 7.96 -0.67 -17.08
C ASN A 41 9.33 -0.89 -16.44
N VAL A 42 9.35 -1.10 -15.13
CA VAL A 42 10.55 -1.32 -14.32
C VAL A 42 10.47 -2.67 -13.61
N ALA A 43 11.62 -3.17 -13.14
CA ALA A 43 11.69 -4.49 -12.53
C ALA A 43 11.08 -4.54 -11.12
N GLY A 44 11.18 -3.44 -10.36
CA GLY A 44 10.92 -3.45 -8.92
C GLY A 44 11.86 -4.40 -8.18
N GLY A 45 11.38 -4.94 -7.06
CA GLY A 45 12.14 -5.91 -6.26
C GLY A 45 11.54 -6.11 -4.86
N TYR A 46 12.25 -6.86 -4.02
CA TYR A 46 11.80 -7.15 -2.64
C TYR A 46 11.61 -5.88 -1.80
N GLY A 47 12.54 -4.92 -1.89
CA GLY A 47 12.39 -3.65 -1.16
C GLY A 47 11.22 -2.81 -1.66
N ALA A 48 10.98 -2.75 -2.97
CA ALA A 48 9.80 -2.08 -3.52
C ALA A 48 8.50 -2.78 -3.06
N GLY A 49 8.50 -4.11 -3.01
CA GLY A 49 7.38 -4.90 -2.51
C GLY A 49 7.11 -4.72 -1.01
N ASP A 50 8.16 -4.53 -0.21
CA ASP A 50 8.07 -4.17 1.21
C ASP A 50 7.36 -2.82 1.39
N TYR A 51 7.90 -1.75 0.79
CA TYR A 51 7.28 -0.42 0.81
C TYR A 51 5.84 -0.45 0.32
N PHE A 52 5.58 -1.07 -0.83
CA PHE A 52 4.23 -1.19 -1.39
C PHE A 52 3.25 -1.88 -0.42
N THR A 53 3.69 -2.95 0.24
CA THR A 53 2.87 -3.70 1.19
C THR A 53 2.59 -2.88 2.45
N ARG A 54 3.60 -2.22 3.03
CA ARG A 54 3.45 -1.38 4.22
C ARG A 54 2.59 -0.14 3.95
N ILE A 55 2.75 0.49 2.78
CA ILE A 55 1.87 1.56 2.31
C ILE A 55 0.42 1.05 2.19
N CYS A 56 0.21 -0.11 1.59
CA CYS A 56 -1.12 -0.72 1.53
C CYS A 56 -1.71 -0.94 2.93
N MET A 57 -0.89 -1.32 3.91
CA MET A 57 -1.31 -1.48 5.31
C MET A 57 -1.44 -0.16 6.08
N GLY A 58 -1.27 1.00 5.42
CA GLY A 58 -1.38 2.32 6.03
C GLY A 58 -0.28 2.63 7.03
N GLY A 59 0.91 2.05 6.87
CA GLY A 59 2.03 2.18 7.81
C GLY A 59 1.85 1.47 9.15
N LEU A 60 0.77 0.70 9.31
CA LEU A 60 0.44 -0.02 10.54
C LEU A 60 0.80 -1.52 10.49
N GLY A 61 1.59 -1.92 9.50
CA GLY A 61 2.07 -3.27 9.32
C GLY A 61 3.57 -3.33 9.15
N ASP A 62 4.18 -4.36 9.71
CA ASP A 62 5.57 -4.72 9.46
C ASP A 62 5.63 -5.91 8.50
N VAL A 63 6.67 -5.90 7.67
CA VAL A 63 6.93 -6.93 6.67
C VAL A 63 8.33 -7.47 6.91
N ALA A 64 8.45 -8.80 6.95
CA ALA A 64 9.73 -9.48 6.96
C ALA A 64 9.77 -10.56 5.87
N PHE A 65 10.95 -10.82 5.34
CA PHE A 65 11.16 -11.91 4.39
C PHE A 65 11.93 -13.03 5.06
N ARG A 66 11.42 -14.26 4.95
CA ARG A 66 12.17 -15.46 5.35
C ARG A 66 12.30 -16.42 4.19
N GLN A 67 13.42 -17.13 4.12
CA GLN A 67 13.56 -18.29 3.25
C GLN A 67 12.98 -19.52 3.95
N GLY A 68 12.29 -20.37 3.21
CA GLY A 68 11.68 -21.58 3.73
C GLY A 68 11.47 -22.63 2.64
N MET A 69 10.80 -23.71 3.01
CA MET A 69 10.48 -24.81 2.11
C MET A 69 8.97 -25.05 2.07
N VAL A 70 8.42 -25.31 0.88
CA VAL A 70 7.10 -25.96 0.72
C VAL A 70 7.33 -27.34 0.14
N GLY A 71 7.18 -28.36 0.98
CA GLY A 71 7.69 -29.70 0.66
C GLY A 71 9.21 -29.64 0.45
N ASN A 72 9.67 -29.98 -0.76
CA ASN A 72 11.09 -29.96 -1.13
C ASN A 72 11.49 -28.72 -1.95
N PHE A 73 10.62 -27.73 -2.08
CA PHE A 73 10.88 -26.54 -2.90
C PHE A 73 11.27 -25.34 -2.04
N PRO A 74 12.44 -24.71 -2.26
CA PRO A 74 12.80 -23.47 -1.58
C PRO A 74 11.93 -22.33 -2.08
N MET A 75 11.36 -21.58 -1.15
CA MET A 75 10.52 -20.41 -1.42
C MET A 75 10.80 -19.29 -0.42
N THR A 76 10.68 -18.05 -0.89
CA THR A 76 10.64 -16.87 -0.03
C THR A 76 9.22 -16.67 0.49
N PHE A 77 9.09 -16.41 1.78
CA PHE A 77 7.84 -16.11 2.47
C PHE A 77 7.84 -14.67 2.93
N VAL A 78 6.65 -14.08 2.96
CA VAL A 78 6.39 -12.78 3.57
C VAL A 78 5.71 -13.03 4.91
N ASP A 79 6.37 -12.63 5.99
CA ASP A 79 5.79 -12.64 7.33
C ASP A 79 5.26 -11.23 7.61
N ILE A 80 3.99 -11.13 8.04
CA ILE A 80 3.29 -9.87 8.28
C ILE A 80 2.84 -9.81 9.74
N SER A 81 3.07 -8.68 10.40
CA SER A 81 2.56 -8.40 11.74
C SER A 81 1.90 -7.02 11.82
N THR A 82 0.87 -6.88 12.66
CA THR A 82 0.16 -5.62 12.89
C THR A 82 -0.59 -5.67 14.23
N ASP A 83 -0.54 -4.58 14.98
CA ASP A 83 -1.35 -4.40 16.20
C ASP A 83 -2.71 -3.71 15.91
N PHE A 84 -2.97 -3.36 14.65
CA PHE A 84 -4.18 -2.65 14.21
C PHE A 84 -4.93 -3.43 13.11
N PRO A 85 -5.23 -4.72 13.27
CA PRO A 85 -5.66 -5.60 12.18
C PRO A 85 -6.91 -5.12 11.43
N ALA A 86 -7.89 -4.54 12.12
CA ALA A 86 -9.08 -4.02 11.46
C ALA A 86 -8.76 -2.80 10.56
N ILE A 87 -7.94 -1.87 11.06
CA ILE A 87 -7.57 -0.65 10.34
C ILE A 87 -6.60 -0.98 9.21
N SER A 88 -5.51 -1.72 9.50
CA SER A 88 -4.47 -2.04 8.53
C SER A 88 -4.98 -2.95 7.42
N CYS A 89 -5.71 -4.02 7.74
CA CYS A 89 -6.18 -4.97 6.74
C CYS A 89 -7.46 -4.51 6.02
N LEU A 90 -8.49 -4.08 6.75
CA LEU A 90 -9.79 -3.75 6.17
C LEU A 90 -9.91 -2.27 5.80
N GLY A 91 -9.45 -1.39 6.70
CA GLY A 91 -9.48 0.06 6.51
C GLY A 91 -8.51 0.57 5.45
N SER A 92 -7.41 -0.15 5.22
CA SER A 92 -6.37 0.23 4.26
C SER A 92 -6.11 -0.87 3.20
N GLN A 93 -5.50 -1.99 3.56
CA GLN A 93 -4.89 -2.95 2.61
C GLN A 93 -5.85 -3.59 1.62
N LYS A 94 -7.08 -3.90 2.04
CA LYS A 94 -8.10 -4.53 1.20
C LYS A 94 -8.24 -3.76 -0.12
N ALA A 95 -8.19 -4.49 -1.23
CA ALA A 95 -8.50 -3.99 -2.57
C ALA A 95 -10.02 -3.78 -2.72
N GLY A 96 -10.56 -2.82 -1.96
CA GLY A 96 -11.99 -2.60 -1.79
C GLY A 96 -12.60 -1.56 -2.72
N TRP A 97 -11.77 -0.87 -3.51
CA TRP A 97 -12.22 0.21 -4.38
C TRP A 97 -12.02 -0.17 -5.85
N SER A 98 -13.08 -0.22 -6.65
CA SER A 98 -12.96 -0.32 -8.10
C SER A 98 -12.79 1.07 -8.71
N VAL A 99 -11.61 1.36 -9.27
CA VAL A 99 -11.31 2.61 -9.95
C VAL A 99 -11.56 2.43 -11.45
N LYS A 100 -12.44 3.26 -12.01
CA LYS A 100 -12.83 3.23 -13.43
C LYS A 100 -12.86 4.65 -13.97
N HIS A 101 -12.08 4.90 -15.02
CA HIS A 101 -12.06 6.20 -15.69
C HIS A 101 -11.58 6.05 -17.14
N ASP A 102 -12.35 6.51 -18.12
CA ASP A 102 -11.96 6.58 -19.55
C ASP A 102 -11.24 5.33 -20.11
N GLY A 103 -11.81 4.15 -19.84
CA GLY A 103 -11.28 2.86 -20.31
C GLY A 103 -10.20 2.25 -19.41
N PHE A 104 -9.68 2.99 -18.44
CA PHE A 104 -8.83 2.47 -17.38
C PHE A 104 -9.66 1.73 -16.31
N PHE A 105 -9.11 0.62 -15.81
CA PHE A 105 -9.66 -0.15 -14.70
C PHE A 105 -8.54 -0.64 -13.80
N ALA A 106 -8.69 -0.42 -12.49
CA ALA A 106 -7.82 -0.99 -11.48
C ALA A 106 -8.60 -1.30 -10.18
N MET A 107 -8.03 -2.21 -9.39
CA MET A 107 -8.44 -2.44 -8.02
C MET A 107 -7.57 -1.59 -7.09
N GLY A 108 -8.18 -0.61 -6.43
CA GLY A 108 -7.54 0.27 -5.45
C GLY A 108 -7.52 -0.35 -4.06
N SER A 109 -6.32 -0.41 -3.49
CA SER A 109 -6.01 -0.71 -2.09
C SER A 109 -5.44 0.54 -1.40
N GLY A 110 -5.24 0.45 -0.09
CA GLY A 110 -4.44 1.42 0.65
C GLY A 110 -5.25 2.56 1.30
N PRO A 111 -4.53 3.54 1.86
CA PRO A 111 -5.07 4.45 2.87
C PRO A 111 -6.10 5.44 2.34
N ALA A 112 -6.03 5.80 1.04
CA ALA A 112 -7.01 6.68 0.39
C ALA A 112 -8.45 6.13 0.46
N ARG A 113 -8.61 4.81 0.64
CA ARG A 113 -9.93 4.20 0.86
C ARG A 113 -10.58 4.68 2.15
N ALA A 114 -9.80 5.03 3.18
CA ALA A 114 -10.31 5.52 4.46
C ALA A 114 -10.79 6.97 4.43
N LEU A 115 -10.37 7.74 3.42
CA LEU A 115 -10.92 9.07 3.11
C LEU A 115 -12.19 8.95 2.26
N SER A 116 -12.12 8.16 1.18
CA SER A 116 -13.22 7.96 0.22
C SER A 116 -14.32 6.99 0.69
N LEU A 117 -14.09 6.33 1.83
CA LEU A 117 -14.95 5.32 2.46
C LEU A 117 -15.37 4.21 1.49
N GLN A 118 -14.40 3.55 0.85
CA GLN A 118 -14.65 2.50 -0.16
C GLN A 118 -14.35 1.08 0.36
N PRO A 119 -15.35 0.21 0.59
CA PRO A 119 -16.79 0.48 0.64
C PRO A 119 -17.23 0.99 2.03
N LYS A 120 -18.27 1.84 2.07
CA LYS A 120 -18.73 2.54 3.28
C LYS A 120 -19.00 1.61 4.46
N HIS A 121 -19.62 0.47 4.17
CA HIS A 121 -19.94 -0.55 5.18
C HIS A 121 -18.71 -1.06 5.95
N THR A 122 -17.53 -1.15 5.31
CA THR A 122 -16.31 -1.56 6.02
C THR A 122 -15.98 -0.59 7.14
N TYR A 123 -16.03 0.72 6.88
CA TYR A 123 -15.69 1.77 7.83
C TYR A 123 -16.71 1.92 8.96
N GLU A 124 -17.99 1.66 8.68
CA GLU A 124 -19.04 1.58 9.70
C GLU A 124 -18.82 0.41 10.66
N VAL A 125 -18.36 -0.75 10.16
CA VAL A 125 -18.16 -1.95 10.97
C VAL A 125 -16.89 -1.88 11.82
N ILE A 126 -15.81 -1.31 11.29
CA ILE A 126 -14.54 -1.19 12.03
C ILE A 126 -14.42 0.09 12.86
N ASP A 127 -15.45 0.96 12.84
CA ASP A 127 -15.51 2.24 13.54
C ASP A 127 -14.27 3.12 13.30
N TYR A 128 -13.92 3.27 12.02
CA TYR A 128 -12.73 4.03 11.60
C TYR A 128 -13.04 4.90 10.39
N LYS A 129 -12.51 6.13 10.41
CA LYS A 129 -12.46 7.03 9.27
C LYS A 129 -11.19 7.86 9.44
N ASP A 130 -10.46 8.03 8.35
CA ASP A 130 -9.27 8.88 8.39
C ASP A 130 -9.64 10.34 8.14
N GLU A 131 -8.80 11.24 8.62
CA GLU A 131 -8.88 12.69 8.41
C GLU A 131 -7.46 13.18 8.14
N SER A 132 -7.17 13.49 6.88
CA SER A 132 -5.84 13.88 6.44
C SER A 132 -5.93 14.71 5.15
N ASP A 133 -5.03 15.70 5.04
CA ASP A 133 -4.77 16.50 3.84
C ASP A 133 -3.42 16.13 3.19
N ALA A 134 -2.82 15.02 3.63
CA ALA A 134 -1.56 14.47 3.13
C ALA A 134 -1.63 14.09 1.64
#